data_AF-A0A5P9CJF4-F1
#
_entry.id   AF-A0A5P9CJF4-F1
#
_cell.length_a   1.000
_cell.length_b   1.000
_cell.length_c   1.000
_cell.angle_alpha   90.00
_cell.angle_beta   90.00
_cell.angle_gamma   90.00
#
_symmetry.space_group_name_H-M   'P 1'
#
loop_
_entity.id
_entity.type
_entity.pdbx_description
1 polymer ?
#
loop_
_entity_poly.entity_id
_entity_poly.type
_entity_poly.pdbx_seq_one_letter_code
_entity_poly.pdbx_strand_id
1 'polypeptide(L)'
;MIFDEERSKEEEQLLHVIRTTNIVETKMKRVIKAFISPAPNRSEFVLSCVLNNATMPFGAKVKVILAIAKHLSIKVDRNSFHILLSRRNAFAHQDHLESIRVIDDSENYPDVAFVVESIKGSGELETVTYTTAYHEFMAAYIKVDKSLDDLIKEIIENQ
;
A
#
# COMPACT_ATOMS: atom_id res chain seq x y z
N MET A 1 10.05 15.19 -26.13
CA MET A 1 8.76 15.88 -25.87
C MET A 1 7.70 14.92 -25.35
N ILE A 2 7.12 13.99 -26.12
CA ILE A 2 6.14 13.00 -25.57
C ILE A 2 6.78 12.11 -24.48
N PHE A 3 7.97 11.58 -24.73
CA PHE A 3 8.72 10.78 -23.76
C PHE A 3 9.11 11.53 -22.47
N ASP A 4 9.26 12.85 -22.52
CA ASP A 4 9.62 13.65 -21.32
C ASP A 4 8.38 13.91 -20.45
N GLU A 5 7.21 14.10 -21.07
CA GLU A 5 5.93 14.27 -20.36
C GLU A 5 5.47 12.97 -19.69
N GLU A 6 5.62 11.83 -20.36
CA GLU A 6 5.29 10.52 -19.79
C GLU A 6 6.19 10.19 -18.59
N ARG A 7 7.50 10.37 -18.73
CA ARG A 7 8.45 10.17 -17.63
C ARG A 7 8.18 11.08 -16.44
N SER A 8 7.85 12.36 -16.68
CA SER A 8 7.47 13.29 -15.62
C SER A 8 6.23 12.82 -14.87
N LYS A 9 5.22 12.33 -15.59
CA LYS A 9 3.99 11.79 -15.00
C LYS A 9 4.25 10.53 -14.18
N GLU A 10 5.15 9.67 -14.62
CA GLU A 10 5.56 8.47 -13.88
C GLU A 10 6.24 8.85 -12.56
N GLU A 11 7.20 9.77 -12.58
CA GLU A 11 7.88 10.25 -11.37
C GLU A 11 6.88 10.85 -10.36
N GLU A 12 5.91 11.64 -10.84
CA GLU A 12 4.83 12.16 -10.00
C GLU A 12 3.99 11.05 -9.35
N GLN A 13 3.62 10.02 -10.13
CA GLN A 13 2.85 8.88 -9.63
C GLN A 13 3.65 8.04 -8.63
N LEU A 14 4.94 7.83 -8.86
CA LEU A 14 5.82 7.12 -7.92
C LEU A 14 5.93 7.88 -6.59
N LEU A 15 6.17 9.19 -6.66
CA LEU A 15 6.20 10.05 -5.47
C LEU A 15 4.86 10.00 -4.72
N HIS A 16 3.76 9.97 -5.45
CA HIS A 16 2.44 9.85 -4.86
C HIS A 16 2.25 8.49 -4.16
N VAL A 17 2.62 7.38 -4.79
CA VAL A 17 2.58 6.03 -4.18
C VAL A 17 3.36 5.99 -2.87
N ILE A 18 4.57 6.56 -2.84
CA ILE A 18 5.41 6.63 -1.64
C ILE A 18 4.74 7.44 -0.54
N ARG A 19 4.28 8.66 -0.85
CA ARG A 19 3.61 9.54 0.12
C ARG A 19 2.37 8.89 0.71
N THR A 20 1.54 8.32 -0.15
CA THR A 20 0.29 7.67 0.22
C THR A 20 0.52 6.43 1.09
N THR A 21 1.55 5.64 0.79
CA THR A 21 1.95 4.51 1.64
C THR A 21 2.35 4.97 3.04
N ASN A 22 3.11 6.06 3.15
CA ASN A 22 3.54 6.62 4.44
C ASN A 22 2.35 7.14 5.27
N ILE A 23 1.33 7.71 4.62
CA ILE A 23 0.08 8.13 5.26
C ILE A 23 -0.66 6.91 5.83
N VAL A 24 -0.85 5.87 5.02
CA VAL A 24 -1.47 4.61 5.45
C VAL A 24 -0.72 4.03 6.64
N GLU A 25 0.61 3.94 6.57
CA GLU A 25 1.41 3.39 7.66
C GLU A 25 1.25 4.22 8.95
N THR A 26 1.23 5.55 8.83
CA THR A 26 0.99 6.44 9.97
C THR A 26 -0.38 6.18 10.59
N LYS A 27 -1.43 6.03 9.78
CA LYS A 27 -2.77 5.66 10.26
C LYS A 27 -2.79 4.28 10.92
N MET A 28 -2.09 3.28 10.38
CA MET A 28 -1.98 1.96 11.01
C MET A 28 -1.33 2.06 12.40
N LYS A 29 -0.26 2.84 12.55
CA LYS A 29 0.37 3.08 13.87
C LYS A 29 -0.61 3.72 14.84
N ARG A 30 -1.43 4.66 14.37
CA ARG A 30 -2.48 5.32 15.18
C ARG A 30 -3.55 4.33 15.62
N VAL A 31 -4.07 3.49 14.73
CA VAL A 31 -5.03 2.42 15.09
C VAL A 31 -4.44 1.51 16.18
N ILE A 32 -3.23 0.99 15.95
CA ILE A 32 -2.61 0.06 16.90
C ILE A 32 -2.36 0.72 18.25
N LYS A 33 -1.86 1.96 18.25
CA LYS A 33 -1.65 2.73 19.48
C LYS A 33 -2.96 2.99 20.22
N ALA A 34 -4.01 3.41 19.50
CA ALA A 34 -5.31 3.68 20.10
C ALA A 34 -5.87 2.41 20.75
N PHE A 35 -5.77 1.26 20.06
CA PHE A 35 -6.26 -0.01 20.55
C PHE A 35 -5.56 -0.47 21.83
N ILE A 36 -4.22 -0.45 21.86
CA ILE A 36 -3.48 -0.92 23.05
C ILE A 36 -3.46 0.09 24.19
N SER A 37 -3.81 1.36 23.91
CA SER A 37 -3.82 2.48 24.84
C SER A 37 -2.63 2.48 25.81
N PRO A 38 -1.38 2.63 25.31
CA PRO A 38 -0.21 2.48 26.14
C PRO A 38 -0.15 3.62 27.17
N ALA A 39 0.35 3.32 28.36
CA ALA A 39 0.61 4.34 29.38
C ALA A 39 1.43 5.51 28.78
N PRO A 40 1.19 6.77 29.18
CA PRO A 40 1.81 7.94 28.55
C PRO A 40 3.34 7.87 28.43
N ASN A 41 4.00 7.33 29.46
CA ASN A 41 5.45 7.15 29.51
C ASN A 41 6.00 6.06 28.56
N ARG A 42 5.14 5.21 27.99
CA ARG A 42 5.51 4.14 27.05
C ARG A 42 5.07 4.44 25.61
N SER A 43 4.22 5.45 25.42
CA SER A 43 3.64 5.81 24.12
C SER A 43 4.69 6.06 23.05
N GLU A 44 5.76 6.78 23.37
CA GLU A 44 6.84 7.08 22.43
C GLU A 44 7.64 5.82 22.06
N PHE A 45 7.99 4.99 23.04
CA PHE A 45 8.68 3.72 22.78
C PHE A 45 7.86 2.81 21.86
N VAL A 46 6.55 2.71 22.07
CA VAL A 46 5.66 1.95 21.19
C VAL A 46 5.71 2.50 19.77
N LEU A 47 5.53 3.80 19.57
CA LEU A 47 5.48 4.40 18.22
C LEU A 47 6.83 4.34 17.50
N SER A 48 7.90 4.75 18.18
CA SER A 48 9.21 4.99 17.58
C SER A 48 10.07 3.73 17.49
N CYS A 49 9.89 2.78 18.41
CA CYS A 49 10.69 1.55 18.46
C CYS A 49 9.88 0.33 18.02
N VAL A 50 8.72 0.06 18.65
CA VAL A 50 7.96 -1.18 18.38
C VAL A 50 7.28 -1.13 17.01
N LEU A 51 6.62 -0.02 16.70
CA LEU A 51 5.86 0.15 15.46
C LEU A 51 6.73 0.73 14.31
N ASN A 52 8.04 0.88 14.52
CA ASN A 52 8.97 1.22 13.45
C ASN A 52 8.95 0.14 12.36
N ASN A 53 9.14 0.51 11.08
CA ASN A 53 9.21 -0.48 9.99
C ASN A 53 10.37 -1.48 10.12
N ALA A 54 11.49 -1.09 10.75
CA ALA A 54 12.60 -1.99 11.00
C ALA A 54 12.24 -3.10 12.00
N THR A 55 11.35 -2.80 12.95
CA THR A 55 10.92 -3.74 14.01
C THR A 55 9.65 -4.51 13.60
N MET A 56 8.64 -3.77 13.12
CA MET A 56 7.36 -4.30 12.68
C MET A 56 7.11 -3.82 11.25
N PRO A 57 7.44 -4.61 10.22
CA PRO A 57 7.25 -4.20 8.83
C PRO A 57 5.77 -3.98 8.50
N PHE A 58 5.49 -3.27 7.39
CA PHE A 58 4.13 -2.97 6.94
C PHE A 58 3.21 -4.21 6.96
N GLY A 59 3.64 -5.33 6.38
CA GLY A 59 2.86 -6.57 6.36
C GLY A 59 2.57 -7.15 7.76
N ALA A 60 3.46 -6.96 8.73
CA ALA A 60 3.20 -7.36 10.12
C ALA A 60 2.14 -6.44 10.76
N LYS A 61 2.23 -5.12 10.52
CA LYS A 61 1.19 -4.17 10.95
C LYS A 61 -0.17 -4.54 10.36
N VAL A 62 -0.24 -4.95 9.09
CA VAL A 62 -1.51 -5.41 8.46
C VAL A 62 -2.12 -6.57 9.24
N LYS A 63 -1.32 -7.56 9.64
CA LYS A 63 -1.82 -8.69 10.44
C LYS A 63 -2.39 -8.23 11.78
N VAL A 64 -1.74 -7.29 12.45
CA VAL A 64 -2.23 -6.70 13.71
C VAL A 64 -3.54 -5.96 13.49
N ILE A 65 -3.63 -5.12 12.45
CA ILE A 65 -4.86 -4.40 12.09
C ILE A 65 -6.02 -5.36 11.82
N LEU A 66 -5.79 -6.44 11.07
CA LEU A 66 -6.83 -7.46 10.81
C LEU A 66 -7.26 -8.20 12.08
N ALA A 67 -6.34 -8.42 13.03
CA ALA A 67 -6.67 -9.01 14.32
C ALA A 67 -7.52 -8.05 15.18
N ILE A 68 -7.17 -6.76 15.21
CA ILE A 68 -7.95 -5.71 15.88
C ILE A 68 -9.36 -5.64 15.26
N ALA A 69 -9.46 -5.57 13.94
CA ALA A 69 -10.74 -5.52 13.23
C ALA A 69 -11.62 -6.73 13.57
N LYS A 70 -11.03 -7.94 13.60
CA LYS A 70 -11.74 -9.15 14.02
C LYS A 70 -12.20 -9.08 15.47
N HIS A 71 -11.39 -8.55 16.38
CA HIS A 71 -11.76 -8.39 17.79
C HIS A 71 -12.93 -7.42 17.97
N LEU A 72 -12.94 -6.34 17.20
CA LEU A 72 -14.01 -5.33 17.20
C LEU A 72 -15.21 -5.72 16.30
N SER A 73 -15.18 -6.89 15.67
CA SER A 73 -16.19 -7.33 14.69
C SER A 73 -16.42 -6.35 13.52
N ILE A 74 -15.38 -5.59 13.15
CA ILE A 74 -15.39 -4.69 12.00
C ILE A 74 -14.90 -5.43 10.76
N LYS A 75 -15.65 -5.33 9.66
CA LYS A 75 -15.25 -5.89 8.38
C LYS A 75 -14.22 -4.97 7.70
N VAL A 76 -13.04 -5.51 7.46
CA VAL A 76 -11.96 -4.85 6.71
C VAL A 76 -11.61 -5.66 5.47
N ASP A 77 -11.40 -4.98 4.35
CA ASP A 77 -11.00 -5.65 3.11
C ASP A 77 -9.51 -6.02 3.15
N ARG A 78 -9.24 -7.27 3.57
CA ARG A 78 -7.90 -7.86 3.57
C ARG A 78 -7.23 -7.78 2.20
N ASN A 79 -7.98 -7.94 1.11
CA ASN A 79 -7.40 -7.98 -0.23
C ASN A 79 -6.81 -6.63 -0.62
N SER A 80 -7.49 -5.53 -0.25
CA SER A 80 -6.99 -4.17 -0.50
C SER A 80 -5.64 -3.91 0.17
N PHE A 81 -5.38 -4.42 1.38
CA PHE A 81 -4.06 -4.31 1.99
C PHE A 81 -2.96 -5.08 1.23
N HIS A 82 -3.29 -6.25 0.68
CA HIS A 82 -2.34 -7.04 -0.11
C HIS A 82 -2.03 -6.37 -1.44
N ILE A 83 -3.05 -5.85 -2.14
CA ILE A 83 -2.87 -5.09 -3.39
C ILE A 83 -2.01 -3.85 -3.13
N LEU A 84 -2.30 -3.09 -2.07
CA LEU A 84 -1.55 -1.88 -1.74
C LEU A 84 -0.06 -2.18 -1.50
N LEU A 85 0.25 -3.22 -0.72
CA LEU A 85 1.63 -3.65 -0.49
C LEU A 85 2.31 -4.16 -1.76
N SER A 86 1.60 -4.98 -2.55
CA SER A 86 2.11 -5.56 -3.79
C SER A 86 2.47 -4.46 -4.81
N ARG A 87 1.54 -3.53 -5.07
CA ARG A 87 1.77 -2.46 -6.03
C ARG A 87 2.83 -1.48 -5.55
N ARG A 88 2.86 -1.13 -4.26
CA ARG A 88 3.96 -0.33 -3.68
C ARG A 88 5.33 -0.98 -3.93
N ASN A 89 5.45 -2.30 -3.74
CA ASN A 89 6.71 -3.00 -3.99
C ASN A 89 7.05 -3.05 -5.48
N ALA A 90 6.06 -3.23 -6.36
CA ALA A 90 6.24 -3.19 -7.80
C ALA A 90 6.79 -1.83 -8.28
N PHE A 91 6.26 -0.73 -7.75
CA PHE A 91 6.79 0.62 -8.01
C PHE A 91 8.20 0.85 -7.40
N ALA A 92 8.48 0.28 -6.22
CA ALA A 92 9.77 0.48 -5.54
C ALA A 92 10.93 -0.34 -6.13
N HIS A 93 10.63 -1.44 -6.81
CA HIS A 93 11.62 -2.36 -7.41
C HIS A 93 11.61 -2.31 -8.94
N GLN A 94 10.99 -1.30 -9.53
CA GLN A 94 10.97 -1.13 -10.98
C GLN A 94 12.40 -0.81 -11.47
N ASP A 95 12.97 -1.67 -12.29
CA ASP A 95 14.26 -1.42 -12.92
C ASP A 95 14.05 -0.49 -14.12
N HIS A 96 14.40 0.79 -13.96
CA HIS A 96 14.05 1.86 -14.92
C HIS A 96 14.67 1.66 -16.31
N LEU A 97 15.64 0.75 -16.43
CA LEU A 97 16.36 0.45 -17.67
C LEU A 97 15.71 -0.68 -18.49
N GLU A 98 14.83 -1.50 -17.90
CA GLU A 98 14.18 -2.64 -18.55
C GLU A 98 12.63 -2.57 -18.50
N SER A 99 12.08 -1.38 -18.21
CA SER A 99 10.64 -1.19 -17.95
C SER A 99 9.77 -1.07 -19.21
N ILE A 100 10.35 -1.00 -20.41
CA ILE A 100 9.61 -0.90 -21.66
C ILE A 100 9.41 -2.30 -22.24
N ARG A 101 8.15 -2.75 -22.36
CA ARG A 101 7.81 -4.02 -23.02
C ARG A 101 6.76 -3.79 -24.09
N VAL A 102 6.79 -4.64 -25.12
CA VAL A 102 5.68 -4.78 -26.07
C VAL A 102 4.62 -5.63 -25.39
N ILE A 103 3.41 -5.10 -25.27
CA ILE A 103 2.25 -5.76 -24.69
C ILE A 103 1.11 -5.64 -25.68
N ASP A 104 0.34 -6.71 -25.85
CA ASP A 104 -0.86 -6.66 -26.68
C ASP A 104 -1.93 -5.83 -25.97
N ASP A 105 -2.51 -4.85 -26.66
CA ASP A 105 -3.63 -4.06 -26.15
C ASP A 105 -4.94 -4.87 -26.11
N SER A 106 -6.04 -4.24 -25.69
CA SER A 106 -7.36 -4.92 -25.63
C SER A 106 -7.90 -5.40 -26.98
N GLU A 107 -7.30 -4.96 -28.09
CA GLU A 107 -7.63 -5.34 -29.46
C GLU A 107 -6.57 -6.26 -30.10
N ASN A 108 -5.62 -6.79 -29.32
CA ASN A 108 -4.52 -7.65 -29.77
C ASN A 108 -3.51 -6.95 -30.71
N TYR A 109 -3.40 -5.62 -30.64
CA TYR A 109 -2.33 -4.89 -31.32
C TYR A 109 -1.12 -4.72 -30.39
N PRO A 110 0.10 -4.95 -30.89
CA PRO A 110 1.30 -4.75 -30.09
C PRO A 110 1.51 -3.26 -29.81
N ASP A 111 1.41 -2.89 -28.54
CA ASP A 111 1.68 -1.54 -28.03
C ASP A 111 2.93 -1.54 -27.14
N VAL A 112 3.68 -0.43 -27.15
CA VAL A 112 4.89 -0.29 -26.34
C VAL A 112 4.50 0.44 -25.06
N ALA A 113 4.54 -0.26 -23.93
CA ALA A 113 4.11 0.30 -22.65
C ALA A 113 5.13 0.06 -21.53
N PHE A 114 5.13 1.00 -20.60
CA PHE A 114 5.86 0.87 -19.35
C PHE A 114 5.16 -0.10 -18.42
N VAL A 115 5.92 -1.05 -17.88
CA VAL A 115 5.41 -2.11 -17.01
C VAL A 115 6.07 -2.11 -15.64
N VAL A 116 5.33 -2.64 -14.67
CA VAL A 116 5.85 -3.04 -13.36
C VAL A 116 5.68 -4.54 -13.19
N GLU A 117 6.68 -5.17 -12.61
CA GLU A 117 6.65 -6.60 -12.29
C GLU A 117 6.26 -6.79 -10.82
N SER A 118 5.41 -7.79 -10.57
CA SER A 118 5.01 -8.19 -9.23
C SER A 118 5.08 -9.71 -9.10
N ILE A 119 5.51 -10.19 -7.94
CA ILE A 119 5.49 -11.61 -7.61
C ILE A 119 4.18 -11.91 -6.89
N LYS A 120 3.37 -12.78 -7.48
CA LYS A 120 2.13 -13.28 -6.86
C LYS A 120 2.46 -14.14 -5.63
N GLY A 121 1.46 -14.36 -4.77
CA GLY A 121 1.59 -15.31 -3.66
C GLY A 121 1.90 -16.75 -4.09
N SER A 122 1.68 -17.08 -5.37
CA SER A 122 2.08 -18.35 -6.02
C SER A 122 3.57 -18.43 -6.38
N GLY A 123 4.30 -17.31 -6.34
CA GLY A 123 5.66 -17.21 -6.86
C GLY A 123 5.73 -16.88 -8.36
N GLU A 124 4.59 -16.79 -9.06
CA GLU A 124 4.54 -16.39 -10.46
C GLU A 124 4.78 -14.89 -10.62
N LEU A 125 5.57 -14.52 -11.64
CA LEU A 125 5.74 -13.13 -12.04
C LEU A 125 4.52 -12.67 -12.85
N GLU A 126 3.99 -11.51 -12.48
CA GLU A 126 2.95 -10.81 -13.20
C GLU A 126 3.51 -9.48 -13.71
N THR A 127 3.37 -9.25 -15.01
CA THR A 127 3.67 -7.97 -15.64
C THR A 127 2.38 -7.19 -15.82
N VAL A 128 2.32 -5.98 -15.26
CA VAL A 128 1.15 -5.09 -15.36
C VAL A 128 1.61 -3.74 -15.87
N THR A 129 0.80 -3.08 -16.70
CA THR A 129 1.12 -1.72 -17.14
C THR A 129 1.20 -0.76 -15.95
N TYR A 130 2.05 0.25 -16.05
CA TYR A 130 2.22 1.29 -15.04
C TYR A 130 0.87 1.92 -14.66
N THR A 131 0.07 2.31 -15.66
CA THR A 131 -1.27 2.89 -15.49
C THR A 131 -2.22 1.97 -14.72
N THR A 132 -2.28 0.68 -15.09
CA THR A 132 -3.16 -0.28 -14.41
C THR A 132 -2.70 -0.51 -12.97
N ALA A 133 -1.40 -0.68 -12.75
CA ALA A 133 -0.84 -0.84 -11.41
C ALA A 133 -1.12 0.37 -10.51
N TYR A 134 -1.07 1.58 -11.07
CA TYR A 134 -1.39 2.82 -10.35
C TYR A 134 -2.88 2.91 -10.01
N HIS A 135 -3.77 2.58 -10.95
CA HIS A 135 -5.21 2.54 -10.70
C HIS A 135 -5.58 1.51 -9.62
N GLU A 136 -4.99 0.32 -9.66
CA GLU A 136 -5.19 -0.70 -8.65
C GLU A 136 -4.67 -0.24 -7.27
N PHE A 137 -3.51 0.40 -7.23
CA PHE A 137 -2.98 1.01 -6.01
C PHE A 137 -3.94 2.04 -5.43
N MET A 138 -4.45 2.97 -6.25
CA MET A 138 -5.36 4.03 -5.81
C MET A 138 -6.68 3.47 -5.29
N ALA A 139 -7.25 2.48 -5.98
CA ALA A 139 -8.49 1.82 -5.55
C ALA A 139 -8.29 1.09 -4.20
N ALA A 140 -7.15 0.43 -4.02
CA ALA A 140 -6.79 -0.22 -2.77
C ALA A 140 -6.56 0.80 -1.64
N TYR A 141 -5.88 1.91 -1.95
CA TYR A 141 -5.62 2.99 -0.99
C TYR A 141 -6.93 3.56 -0.41
N ILE A 142 -7.88 3.94 -1.26
CA ILE A 142 -9.16 4.53 -0.80
C ILE A 142 -9.89 3.60 0.18
N LYS A 143 -9.89 2.29 -0.11
CA LYS A 143 -10.53 1.29 0.75
C LYS A 143 -9.78 1.10 2.07
N VAL A 144 -8.45 1.02 2.02
CA VAL A 144 -7.60 0.88 3.21
C VAL A 144 -7.72 2.11 4.09
N ASP A 145 -7.63 3.30 3.51
CA ASP A 145 -7.69 4.58 4.23
C ASP A 145 -9.00 4.72 5.01
N LYS A 146 -10.13 4.46 4.35
CA LYS A 146 -11.44 4.42 4.98
C LYS A 146 -11.51 3.36 6.09
N SER A 147 -11.02 2.15 5.83
CA SER A 147 -11.05 1.07 6.83
C SER A 147 -10.27 1.42 8.09
N LEU A 148 -9.15 2.15 7.96
CA LEU A 148 -8.34 2.59 9.09
C LEU A 148 -9.05 3.71 9.88
N ASP A 149 -9.70 4.65 9.19
CA ASP A 149 -10.48 5.71 9.85
C ASP A 149 -11.68 5.14 10.61
N ASP A 150 -12.41 4.19 10.01
CA ASP A 150 -13.53 3.49 10.66
C ASP A 150 -13.06 2.76 11.94
N LEU A 151 -11.90 2.09 11.90
CA LEU A 151 -11.30 1.44 13.07
C LEU A 151 -10.91 2.43 14.17
N ILE A 152 -10.28 3.56 13.81
CA ILE A 152 -9.90 4.60 14.79
C ILE A 152 -11.16 5.12 15.48
N LYS A 153 -12.20 5.42 14.71
CA LYS A 153 -13.46 5.95 15.24
C LYS A 153 -14.07 4.98 16.25
N GLU A 154 -14.20 3.71 15.88
CA GLU A 154 -14.75 2.67 16.77
C GLU A 154 -13.95 2.55 18.07
N ILE A 155 -12.62 2.54 17.99
CA ILE A 155 -11.77 2.41 19.17
C ILE A 155 -11.98 3.60 20.12
N ILE A 156 -12.11 4.82 19.59
CA ILE A 156 -12.30 6.03 20.41
C ILE A 156 -13.70 6.06 21.03
N GLU A 157 -14.73 5.63 20.30
CA GLU A 157 -16.11 5.64 20.80
C GLU A 157 -16.37 4.59 21.89
N ASN A 158 -15.56 3.54 21.97
CA ASN A 158 -15.67 2.47 22.96
C ASN A 158 -14.64 2.56 24.12
N GLN A 159 -13.93 3.69 24.24
CA GLN A 159 -13.00 4.00 25.35
C GLN A 159 -13.61 5.01 26.32
#